data_AF-A0A0N0RFS8-F1
#
_entry.id   AF-A0A0N0RFS8-F1
#
_cell.length_a   1.000
_cell.length_b   1.000
_cell.length_c   1.000
_cell.angle_alpha   90.00
_cell.angle_beta   90.00
_cell.angle_gamma   90.00
#
_symmetry.space_group_name_H-M   'P 1'
#
loop_
_entity.id
_entity.type
_entity.pdbx_description
1 polymer ?
#
loop_
_entity_poly.entity_id
_entity_poly.type
_entity_poly.pdbx_seq_one_letter_code
_entity_poly.pdbx_strand_id
1 'polypeptide(L)'
;MSAHLLDRSYWENEWSLTDEVKEAILDLFLDVNRPMTPYYLAKQYLTRLVETAKEESAAVAQDVYNPTQAYAVGARLLFPQLKGLAGEVVAVREGHNPRYDPFKVIAVQFPNEDEPREFVAEFNHPAMLNFDTAANLAELTPDAVLHVAGDIVEAAFARYLEEGDFAEFGGRYLPEGMLVEVNLGNRNIAEAMIDVLGQPLPTSELMKEMELPKETNKEVLTFSVNVALARDERFYNAGDEKSPQWHLHRLK
;
A
#
# COMPACT_ATOMS: atom_id res chain seq x y z
N MET A 1 -10.49 10.65 -8.31
CA MET A 1 -10.07 9.23 -8.20
C MET A 1 -10.20 8.66 -6.79
N SER A 2 -10.22 9.49 -5.73
CA SER A 2 -10.05 9.05 -4.34
C SER A 2 -11.24 8.32 -3.67
N ALA A 3 -12.47 8.42 -4.21
CA ALA A 3 -13.68 7.90 -3.55
C ALA A 3 -13.85 6.38 -3.65
N HIS A 4 -13.25 5.71 -4.66
CA HIS A 4 -13.42 4.27 -4.89
C HIS A 4 -12.51 3.40 -4.03
N LEU A 5 -11.48 3.98 -3.40
CA LEU A 5 -10.50 3.22 -2.60
C LEU A 5 -11.10 2.62 -1.32
N LEU A 6 -12.19 3.20 -0.81
CA LEU A 6 -12.95 2.68 0.34
C LEU A 6 -14.10 1.75 -0.08
N ASP A 7 -14.33 1.55 -1.38
CA ASP A 7 -15.34 0.65 -1.90
C ASP A 7 -14.71 -0.72 -2.21
N ARG A 8 -15.14 -1.76 -1.49
CA ARG A 8 -14.65 -3.13 -1.70
C ARG A 8 -14.97 -3.65 -3.11
N SER A 9 -16.11 -3.26 -3.69
CA SER A 9 -16.52 -3.73 -5.02
C SER A 9 -15.54 -3.31 -6.11
N TYR A 10 -14.90 -2.15 -5.96
CA TYR A 10 -13.85 -1.70 -6.86
C TYR A 10 -12.65 -2.66 -6.85
N TRP A 11 -12.19 -3.07 -5.67
CA TRP A 11 -11.05 -3.98 -5.52
C TRP A 11 -11.34 -5.39 -6.04
N GLU A 12 -12.58 -5.85 -5.92
CA GLU A 12 -12.98 -7.18 -6.39
C GLU A 12 -13.18 -7.27 -7.91
N ASN A 13 -13.63 -6.19 -8.55
CA ASN A 13 -14.12 -6.23 -9.93
C ASN A 13 -13.33 -5.36 -10.92
N GLU A 14 -12.70 -4.28 -10.46
CA GLU A 14 -12.05 -3.28 -11.32
C GLU A 14 -10.54 -3.22 -11.10
N TRP A 15 -10.07 -3.39 -9.87
CA TRP A 15 -8.63 -3.43 -9.59
C TRP A 15 -8.01 -4.72 -10.11
N SER A 16 -6.81 -4.60 -10.66
CA SER A 16 -6.01 -5.74 -11.08
C SER A 16 -4.52 -5.46 -10.90
N LEU A 17 -3.74 -6.53 -10.82
CA LEU A 17 -2.29 -6.45 -10.77
C LEU A 17 -1.73 -6.15 -12.17
N THR A 18 -1.60 -4.86 -12.50
CA THR A 18 -1.01 -4.39 -13.76
C THR A 18 0.51 -4.48 -13.74
N ASP A 19 1.16 -4.29 -14.90
CA ASP A 19 2.61 -4.33 -15.00
C ASP A 19 3.27 -3.17 -14.25
N GLU A 20 2.64 -1.99 -14.19
CA GLU A 20 3.11 -0.85 -13.39
C GLU A 20 3.11 -1.18 -11.89
N VAL A 21 2.11 -1.94 -11.42
CA VAL A 21 2.08 -2.39 -10.02
C VAL A 21 3.19 -3.40 -9.74
N LYS A 22 3.48 -4.31 -10.69
CA LYS A 22 4.59 -5.26 -10.57
C LYS A 22 5.95 -4.56 -10.52
N GLU A 23 6.16 -3.56 -11.38
CA GLU A 23 7.37 -2.72 -11.34
C GLU A 23 7.51 -2.02 -9.99
N ALA A 24 6.43 -1.43 -9.46
CA ALA A 24 6.45 -0.79 -8.14
C ALA A 24 6.80 -1.77 -6.99
N ILE A 25 6.41 -3.05 -7.10
CA ILE A 25 6.80 -4.09 -6.14
C ILE A 25 8.30 -4.37 -6.22
N LEU A 26 8.85 -4.50 -7.44
CA LEU A 26 10.28 -4.73 -7.64
C LEU A 26 11.12 -3.56 -7.13
N ASP A 27 10.70 -2.32 -7.41
CA ASP A 27 11.34 -1.11 -6.90
C ASP A 27 11.33 -1.09 -5.37
N LEU A 28 10.23 -1.49 -4.74
CA LEU A 28 10.16 -1.58 -3.28
C LEU A 28 11.15 -2.61 -2.70
N PHE A 29 11.41 -3.72 -3.38
CA PHE A 29 12.46 -4.66 -2.98
C PHE A 29 13.84 -4.04 -3.04
N LEU A 30 14.14 -3.30 -4.11
CA LEU A 30 15.42 -2.60 -4.27
C LEU A 30 15.60 -1.51 -3.21
N ASP A 31 14.56 -0.73 -2.94
CA ASP A 31 14.55 0.36 -1.96
C ASP A 31 14.81 -0.14 -0.53
N VAL A 32 14.05 -1.15 -0.11
CA VAL A 32 14.11 -1.66 1.28
C VAL A 32 15.28 -2.64 1.45
N ASN A 33 15.72 -3.27 0.36
CA ASN A 33 16.85 -4.20 0.30
C ASN A 33 16.79 -5.31 1.37
N ARG A 34 15.63 -5.97 1.47
CA ARG A 34 15.39 -7.12 2.36
C ARG A 34 14.25 -8.01 1.85
N PRO A 35 14.16 -9.28 2.32
CA PRO A 35 13.02 -10.14 2.03
C PRO A 35 11.74 -9.63 2.68
N MET A 36 10.61 -9.72 2.00
CA MET A 36 9.33 -9.15 2.44
C MET A 36 8.18 -10.15 2.33
N THR A 37 7.14 -9.96 3.15
CA THR A 37 5.91 -10.75 3.05
C THR A 37 4.92 -10.09 2.07
N PRO A 38 4.00 -10.86 1.46
CA PRO A 38 2.92 -10.30 0.65
C PRO A 38 2.10 -9.23 1.39
N TYR A 39 1.78 -9.48 2.67
CA TYR A 39 1.11 -8.49 3.53
C TYR A 39 1.87 -7.16 3.63
N TYR A 40 3.19 -7.21 3.82
CA TYR A 40 3.99 -6.00 3.93
C TYR A 40 3.97 -5.21 2.62
N LEU A 41 4.12 -5.90 1.49
CA LEU A 41 4.03 -5.30 0.16
C LEU A 41 2.67 -4.64 -0.07
N ALA A 42 1.57 -5.35 0.21
CA ALA A 42 0.21 -4.83 0.09
C ALA A 42 0.02 -3.58 0.94
N LYS A 43 0.47 -3.61 2.20
CA LYS A 43 0.41 -2.46 3.10
C LYS A 43 1.16 -1.24 2.55
N GLN A 44 2.39 -1.42 2.05
CA GLN A 44 3.18 -0.32 1.50
C GLN A 44 2.56 0.24 0.21
N TYR A 45 2.10 -0.63 -0.68
CA TYR A 45 1.41 -0.23 -1.91
C TYR A 45 0.15 0.59 -1.62
N LEU A 46 -0.73 0.09 -0.75
CA LEU A 46 -1.97 0.79 -0.38
C LEU A 46 -1.70 2.12 0.34
N THR A 47 -0.66 2.17 1.18
CA THR A 47 -0.25 3.41 1.85
C THR A 47 0.17 4.46 0.83
N ARG A 48 1.05 4.11 -0.11
CA ARG A 48 1.48 5.01 -1.19
C ARG A 48 0.30 5.46 -2.04
N LEU A 49 -0.62 4.56 -2.38
CA LEU A 49 -1.82 4.89 -3.15
C LEU A 49 -2.70 5.95 -2.45
N VAL A 50 -2.88 5.82 -1.14
CA VAL A 50 -3.61 6.82 -0.34
C VAL A 50 -2.87 8.14 -0.28
N GLU A 51 -1.55 8.12 -0.12
CA GLU A 51 -0.71 9.33 -0.10
C GLU A 51 -0.80 10.07 -1.43
N THR A 52 -0.62 9.39 -2.56
CA THR A 52 -0.77 9.98 -3.90
C THR A 52 -2.18 10.53 -4.12
N ALA A 53 -3.23 9.80 -3.74
CA ALA A 53 -4.60 10.28 -3.87
C ALA A 53 -4.87 11.54 -3.03
N LYS A 54 -4.21 11.68 -1.87
CA LYS A 54 -4.28 12.89 -1.03
C LYS A 54 -3.49 14.05 -1.64
N GLU A 55 -2.30 13.79 -2.16
CA GLU A 55 -1.47 14.79 -2.84
C GLU A 55 -2.17 15.33 -4.08
N GLU A 56 -2.77 14.47 -4.91
CA GLU A 56 -3.59 14.88 -6.06
C GLU A 56 -4.79 15.73 -5.63
N SER A 57 -5.49 15.32 -4.56
CA SER A 57 -6.60 16.09 -4.01
C SER A 57 -6.16 17.45 -3.47
N ALA A 58 -4.95 17.54 -2.89
CA ALA A 58 -4.38 18.79 -2.38
C ALA A 58 -3.84 19.69 -3.50
N ALA A 59 -3.24 19.12 -4.55
CA ALA A 59 -2.71 19.85 -5.70
C ALA A 59 -3.82 20.46 -6.57
N VAL A 60 -5.01 19.86 -6.57
CA VAL A 60 -6.19 20.38 -7.29
C VAL A 60 -6.88 21.52 -6.53
N ALA A 61 -6.59 21.75 -5.24
CA ALA A 61 -7.20 22.73 -4.33
C ALA A 61 -8.27 23.64 -4.97
N GLN A 62 -9.44 23.05 -5.22
CA GLN A 62 -10.71 23.73 -5.36
C GLN A 62 -11.40 23.49 -4.03
N ASP A 63 -11.85 24.56 -3.37
CA ASP A 63 -12.49 24.43 -2.06
C ASP A 63 -13.73 23.53 -2.21
N VAL A 64 -13.82 22.46 -1.42
CA VAL A 64 -15.01 21.62 -1.42
C VAL A 64 -16.19 22.46 -0.92
N TYR A 65 -17.28 22.52 -1.70
CA TYR A 65 -18.44 23.28 -1.31
C TYR A 65 -19.03 22.77 0.01
N ASN A 66 -19.22 23.71 0.94
CA ASN A 66 -19.78 23.53 2.27
C ASN A 66 -20.78 24.69 2.53
N PRO A 67 -22.06 24.39 2.75
CA PRO A 67 -23.10 25.41 2.93
C PRO A 67 -22.92 26.31 4.15
N THR A 68 -22.08 25.95 5.14
CA THR A 68 -21.82 26.79 6.31
C THR A 68 -20.75 27.87 6.05
N GLN A 69 -19.99 27.73 4.96
CA GLN A 69 -18.89 28.64 4.64
C GLN A 69 -19.34 29.80 3.76
N ALA A 70 -18.52 30.84 3.72
CA ALA A 70 -18.66 31.98 2.83
C ALA A 70 -17.76 31.78 1.61
N TYR A 71 -18.23 32.22 0.44
CA TYR A 71 -17.49 32.11 -0.82
C TYR A 71 -17.49 33.45 -1.56
N ALA A 72 -16.42 33.69 -2.31
CA ALA A 72 -16.27 34.88 -3.15
C ALA A 72 -16.55 34.55 -4.62
N VAL A 73 -16.97 35.56 -5.39
CA VAL A 73 -17.04 35.45 -6.85
C VAL A 73 -15.65 35.16 -7.41
N GLY A 74 -15.54 34.20 -8.33
CA GLY A 74 -14.30 33.66 -8.88
C GLY A 74 -13.73 32.46 -8.11
N ALA A 75 -14.31 32.08 -6.97
CA ALA A 75 -13.90 30.87 -6.26
C ALA A 75 -14.27 29.62 -7.07
N ARG A 76 -13.33 28.68 -7.20
CA ARG A 76 -13.60 27.38 -7.82
C ARG A 76 -13.90 26.36 -6.73
N LEU A 77 -15.10 25.79 -6.81
CA LEU A 77 -15.62 24.88 -5.83
C LEU A 77 -15.87 23.51 -6.43
N LEU A 78 -15.57 22.48 -5.66
CA LEU A 78 -15.91 21.11 -5.99
C LEU A 78 -17.22 20.73 -5.30
N PHE A 79 -18.17 20.14 -6.05
CA PHE A 79 -19.50 19.74 -5.57
C PHE A 79 -19.62 18.22 -5.49
N PRO A 80 -19.39 17.61 -4.32
CA PRO A 80 -19.43 16.17 -4.18
C PRO A 80 -20.82 15.56 -4.45
N GLN A 81 -21.90 16.27 -4.09
CA GLN A 81 -23.28 15.82 -4.35
C GLN A 81 -23.61 15.75 -5.85
N LEU A 82 -22.81 16.43 -6.68
CA LEU A 82 -22.91 16.41 -8.12
C LEU A 82 -21.82 15.53 -8.76
N LYS A 83 -21.42 14.43 -8.09
CA LYS A 83 -20.38 13.49 -8.54
C LYS A 83 -19.00 14.15 -8.71
N GLY A 84 -18.68 15.14 -7.86
CA GLY A 84 -17.39 15.83 -7.88
C GLY A 84 -17.25 16.88 -8.99
N LEU A 85 -18.36 17.40 -9.49
CA LEU A 85 -18.37 18.46 -10.52
C LEU A 85 -17.70 19.73 -9.98
N ALA A 86 -16.78 20.29 -10.76
CA ALA A 86 -16.10 21.54 -10.47
C ALA A 86 -16.85 22.71 -11.11
N GLY A 87 -17.12 23.75 -10.34
CA GLY A 87 -17.80 24.97 -10.82
C GLY A 87 -17.17 26.24 -10.25
N GLU A 88 -17.40 27.36 -10.93
CA GLU A 88 -16.89 28.67 -10.51
C GLU A 88 -18.04 29.53 -9.98
N VAL A 89 -17.85 30.18 -8.84
CA VAL A 89 -18.85 31.10 -8.27
C VAL A 89 -18.92 32.35 -9.13
N VAL A 90 -20.05 32.58 -9.79
CA VAL A 90 -20.27 33.74 -10.67
C VAL A 90 -21.07 34.86 -10.00
N ALA A 91 -21.82 34.57 -8.93
CA ALA A 91 -22.53 35.58 -8.17
C ALA A 91 -22.76 35.14 -6.71
N VAL A 92 -22.94 36.12 -5.82
CA VAL A 92 -23.33 35.92 -4.42
C VAL A 92 -24.42 36.93 -4.07
N ARG A 93 -25.52 36.46 -3.48
CA ARG A 93 -26.67 37.29 -3.06
C ARG A 93 -27.16 36.90 -1.68
N GLU A 94 -27.85 37.81 -1.00
CA GLU A 94 -28.53 37.51 0.26
C GLU A 94 -29.68 36.51 0.01
N GLY A 95 -29.78 35.53 0.91
CA GLY A 95 -30.92 34.63 1.01
C GLY A 95 -32.09 35.36 1.65
N HIS A 96 -33.29 35.04 1.20
CA HIS A 96 -34.52 35.55 1.79
C HIS A 96 -35.45 34.39 2.11
N ASN A 97 -35.45 33.97 3.37
CA ASN A 97 -36.39 33.02 3.92
C ASN A 97 -36.83 33.46 5.33
N PRO A 98 -38.10 33.84 5.53
CA PRO A 98 -38.63 34.28 6.83
C PRO A 98 -38.43 33.29 7.99
N ARG A 99 -38.07 32.03 7.72
CA ARG A 99 -37.81 30.99 8.73
C ARG A 99 -36.33 30.77 9.03
N TYR A 100 -35.42 31.16 8.15
CA TYR A 100 -34.00 30.76 8.19
C TYR A 100 -33.00 31.87 7.89
N ASP A 101 -33.45 33.13 7.81
CA ASP A 101 -32.57 34.29 7.70
C ASP A 101 -31.73 34.46 9.00
N PRO A 102 -30.44 34.82 8.91
CA PRO A 102 -29.68 35.17 7.70
C PRO A 102 -28.90 33.99 7.08
N PHE A 103 -28.81 33.98 5.75
CA PHE A 103 -27.91 33.12 4.96
C PHE A 103 -27.68 33.74 3.57
N LYS A 104 -26.71 33.24 2.80
CA LYS A 104 -26.43 33.68 1.42
C LYS A 104 -26.72 32.59 0.39
N VAL A 105 -26.81 33.01 -0.86
CA VAL A 105 -26.93 32.12 -2.02
C VAL A 105 -25.82 32.45 -3.01
N ILE A 106 -25.08 31.43 -3.42
CA ILE A 106 -24.05 31.52 -4.46
C ILE A 106 -24.61 30.95 -5.77
N ALA A 107 -24.33 31.61 -6.90
CA ALA A 107 -24.58 31.08 -8.23
C ALA A 107 -23.27 30.51 -8.78
N VAL A 108 -23.28 29.28 -9.27
CA VAL A 108 -22.10 28.54 -9.68
C VAL A 108 -22.27 28.11 -11.13
N GLN A 109 -21.31 28.52 -11.95
CA GLN A 109 -21.24 28.16 -13.36
C GLN A 109 -20.46 26.85 -13.52
N PHE A 110 -21.08 25.87 -14.18
CA PHE A 110 -20.44 24.61 -14.55
C PHE A 110 -20.05 24.61 -16.04
N PRO A 111 -18.96 23.93 -16.44
CA PRO A 111 -18.48 23.96 -17.83
C PRO A 111 -19.46 23.40 -18.88
N ASN A 112 -20.39 22.54 -18.47
CA ASN A 112 -21.32 21.83 -19.36
C ASN A 112 -22.76 22.34 -19.28
N GLU A 113 -22.99 23.50 -18.67
CA GLU A 113 -24.34 24.04 -18.44
C GLU A 113 -24.41 25.50 -18.89
N ASP A 114 -25.46 25.87 -19.62
CA ASP A 114 -25.64 27.25 -20.09
C ASP A 114 -26.10 28.19 -18.97
N GLU A 115 -26.75 27.66 -17.93
CA GLU A 115 -27.26 28.41 -16.79
C GLU A 115 -26.52 28.05 -15.49
N PRO A 116 -26.18 29.04 -14.64
CA PRO A 116 -25.56 28.78 -13.35
C PRO A 116 -26.58 28.19 -12.38
N ARG A 117 -26.13 27.25 -11.53
CA ARG A 117 -26.93 26.67 -10.46
C ARG A 117 -26.75 27.43 -9.15
N GLU A 118 -27.82 27.55 -8.38
CA GLU A 118 -27.79 28.21 -7.08
C GLU A 118 -27.57 27.24 -5.92
N PHE A 119 -26.71 27.61 -4.99
CA PHE A 119 -26.38 26.86 -3.78
C PHE A 119 -26.39 27.79 -2.57
N VAL A 120 -26.60 27.21 -1.39
CA VAL A 120 -26.70 27.96 -0.13
C VAL A 120 -25.31 28.18 0.47
N ALA A 121 -25.05 29.34 1.06
CA ALA A 121 -23.81 29.67 1.77
C ALA A 121 -24.14 30.35 3.09
N GLU A 122 -23.19 30.35 4.03
CA GLU A 122 -23.35 30.93 5.37
C GLU A 122 -24.59 30.43 6.15
N PHE A 123 -25.03 29.19 5.91
CA PHE A 123 -26.24 28.62 6.48
C PHE A 123 -25.95 27.81 7.75
N ASN A 124 -26.02 28.48 8.90
CA ASN A 124 -25.66 27.93 10.22
C ASN A 124 -26.84 27.29 10.98
N HIS A 125 -27.74 26.57 10.29
CA HIS A 125 -28.89 25.92 10.92
C HIS A 125 -28.68 24.42 11.18
N PRO A 126 -28.86 23.93 12.43
CA PRO A 126 -28.50 22.56 12.82
C PRO A 126 -29.33 21.43 12.17
N ALA A 127 -30.55 21.72 11.68
CA ALA A 127 -31.54 20.71 11.31
C ALA A 127 -31.43 20.16 9.87
N MET A 128 -30.49 20.65 9.04
CA MET A 128 -30.32 20.21 7.65
C MET A 128 -28.88 19.83 7.28
N LEU A 129 -28.05 19.52 8.29
CA LEU A 129 -26.64 19.18 8.10
C LEU A 129 -26.44 17.66 7.98
N ASN A 130 -26.78 17.10 6.82
CA ASN A 130 -26.20 15.82 6.38
C ASN A 130 -25.39 16.09 5.10
N PHE A 131 -24.23 16.72 5.25
CA PHE A 131 -23.27 16.96 4.16
C PHE A 131 -22.02 16.09 4.38
N ASP A 132 -22.17 14.78 4.20
CA ASP A 132 -21.09 13.78 4.34
C ASP A 132 -20.25 13.65 3.08
N THR A 133 -19.53 14.71 2.71
CA THR A 133 -18.56 14.61 1.61
C THR A 133 -17.21 15.23 1.91
N ALA A 134 -17.13 16.17 2.86
CA ALA A 134 -15.87 16.44 3.57
C ALA A 134 -15.43 15.26 4.45
N ALA A 135 -16.36 14.38 4.83
CA ALA A 135 -16.09 13.15 5.59
C ALA A 135 -15.21 12.14 4.81
N ASN A 136 -15.39 12.02 3.48
CA ASN A 136 -14.72 10.97 2.69
C ASN A 136 -13.18 11.14 2.55
N LEU A 137 -12.64 12.37 2.61
CA LEU A 137 -11.18 12.57 2.58
C LEU A 137 -10.53 12.40 3.96
N ALA A 138 -11.25 12.73 5.03
CA ALA A 138 -10.80 12.50 6.40
C ALA A 138 -10.77 10.99 6.74
N GLU A 139 -11.71 10.22 6.19
CA GLU A 139 -11.81 8.77 6.35
C GLU A 139 -10.85 7.98 5.45
N LEU A 140 -10.35 8.59 4.36
CA LEU A 140 -9.36 7.98 3.48
C LEU A 140 -8.00 7.92 4.18
N THR A 141 -7.81 6.90 5.01
CA THR A 141 -6.55 6.61 5.70
C THR A 141 -5.95 5.31 5.16
N PRO A 142 -4.62 5.13 5.22
CA PRO A 142 -3.99 3.86 4.84
C PRO A 142 -4.61 2.67 5.57
N ASP A 143 -4.92 2.82 6.85
CA ASP A 143 -5.53 1.75 7.65
C ASP A 143 -6.97 1.43 7.20
N ALA A 144 -7.76 2.44 6.82
CA ALA A 144 -9.11 2.22 6.31
C ALA A 144 -9.09 1.48 4.95
N VAL A 145 -8.20 1.87 4.04
CA VAL A 145 -8.05 1.18 2.75
C VAL A 145 -7.49 -0.23 2.93
N LEU A 146 -6.51 -0.41 3.82
CA LEU A 146 -5.97 -1.72 4.17
C LEU A 146 -7.04 -2.64 4.76
N HIS A 147 -7.97 -2.12 5.56
CA HIS A 147 -9.09 -2.91 6.10
C HIS A 147 -10.05 -3.38 5.00
N VAL A 148 -10.30 -2.55 3.99
CA VAL A 148 -11.24 -2.84 2.90
C VAL A 148 -10.64 -3.79 1.86
N ALA A 149 -9.37 -3.60 1.50
CA ALA A 149 -8.75 -4.19 0.32
C ALA A 149 -7.51 -5.03 0.60
N GLY A 150 -7.00 -5.01 1.84
CA GLY A 150 -5.70 -5.61 2.18
C GLY A 150 -5.63 -7.09 1.85
N ASP A 151 -6.69 -7.85 2.12
CA ASP A 151 -6.78 -9.28 1.83
C ASP A 151 -6.75 -9.57 0.32
N ILE A 152 -7.44 -8.77 -0.48
CA ILE A 152 -7.49 -8.90 -1.95
C ILE A 152 -6.12 -8.62 -2.56
N VAL A 153 -5.50 -7.52 -2.17
CA VAL A 153 -4.19 -7.10 -2.70
C VAL A 153 -3.09 -8.05 -2.23
N GLU A 154 -3.11 -8.47 -0.95
CA GLU A 154 -2.18 -9.46 -0.42
C GLU A 154 -2.25 -10.77 -1.18
N ALA A 155 -3.46 -11.31 -1.43
CA ALA A 155 -3.63 -12.55 -2.17
C ALA A 155 -3.13 -12.43 -3.63
N ALA A 156 -3.39 -11.29 -4.28
CA ALA A 156 -2.88 -11.03 -5.62
C ALA A 156 -1.35 -10.96 -5.65
N PHE A 157 -0.74 -10.31 -4.67
CA PHE A 157 0.72 -10.21 -4.56
C PHE A 157 1.36 -11.56 -4.21
N ALA A 158 0.76 -12.34 -3.30
CA ALA A 158 1.23 -13.68 -2.97
C ALA A 158 1.29 -14.56 -4.23
N ARG A 159 0.20 -14.62 -5.01
CA ARG A 159 0.18 -15.40 -6.26
C ARG A 159 1.24 -14.92 -7.26
N TYR A 160 1.41 -13.61 -7.42
CA TYR A 160 2.44 -13.06 -8.31
C TYR A 160 3.85 -13.45 -7.89
N LEU A 161 4.15 -13.40 -6.59
CA LEU A 161 5.44 -13.77 -6.06
C LEU A 161 5.70 -15.29 -6.18
N GLU A 162 4.67 -16.12 -6.01
CA GLU A 162 4.75 -17.58 -6.19
C GLU A 162 4.98 -18.00 -7.64
N GLU A 163 4.35 -17.31 -8.60
CA GLU A 163 4.46 -17.62 -10.04
C GLU A 163 5.67 -16.95 -10.72
N GLY A 164 6.24 -15.93 -10.07
CA GLY A 164 7.31 -15.09 -10.62
C GLY A 164 8.73 -15.54 -10.29
N ASP A 165 9.71 -14.70 -10.64
CA ASP A 165 11.14 -14.94 -10.40
C ASP A 165 11.56 -14.48 -8.99
N PHE A 166 10.97 -15.11 -7.98
CA PHE A 166 11.21 -14.83 -6.56
C PHE A 166 11.59 -16.09 -5.81
N ALA A 167 12.60 -15.98 -4.96
CA ALA A 167 12.88 -16.99 -3.97
C ALA A 167 11.99 -16.80 -2.75
N GLU A 168 11.45 -17.91 -2.24
CA GLU A 168 10.62 -17.96 -1.04
C GLU A 168 11.37 -18.69 0.09
N PHE A 169 11.26 -18.14 1.31
CA PHE A 169 11.61 -18.85 2.54
C PHE A 169 10.87 -18.28 3.74
N GLY A 170 9.95 -19.06 4.30
CA GLY A 170 9.24 -18.73 5.54
C GLY A 170 8.19 -17.64 5.40
N GLY A 171 7.42 -17.70 4.31
CA GLY A 171 6.39 -16.71 3.94
C GLY A 171 6.97 -15.36 3.51
N ARG A 172 8.28 -15.31 3.26
CA ARG A 172 8.99 -14.12 2.78
C ARG A 172 9.59 -14.39 1.42
N TYR A 173 9.59 -13.37 0.60
CA TYR A 173 10.05 -13.42 -0.78
C TYR A 173 11.20 -12.44 -0.98
N LEU A 174 12.07 -12.75 -1.95
CA LEU A 174 13.09 -11.85 -2.46
C LEU A 174 13.27 -12.14 -3.96
N PRO A 175 13.43 -11.12 -4.83
CA PRO A 175 13.76 -11.37 -6.24
C PRO A 175 15.01 -12.26 -6.37
N GLU A 176 14.99 -13.25 -7.27
CA GLU A 176 16.13 -14.17 -7.46
C GLU A 176 17.43 -13.41 -7.76
N GLY A 177 17.35 -12.34 -8.56
CA GLY A 177 18.48 -11.47 -8.89
C GLY A 177 19.10 -10.71 -7.71
N MET A 178 18.43 -10.66 -6.55
CA MET A 178 18.94 -10.04 -5.32
C MET A 178 19.57 -11.06 -4.35
N LEU A 179 19.49 -12.36 -4.63
CA LEU A 179 20.12 -13.36 -3.79
C LEU A 179 21.65 -13.24 -3.85
N VAL A 180 22.27 -13.36 -2.69
CA VAL A 180 23.72 -13.57 -2.61
C VAL A 180 24.03 -15.01 -3.01
N GLU A 181 25.05 -15.18 -3.85
CA GLU A 181 25.50 -16.50 -4.25
C GLU A 181 26.05 -17.29 -3.06
N VAL A 182 25.41 -18.42 -2.74
CA VAL A 182 25.88 -19.39 -1.74
C VAL A 182 26.39 -20.63 -2.49
N ASN A 183 27.65 -20.59 -2.88
CA ASN A 183 28.28 -21.63 -3.69
C ASN A 183 28.46 -22.97 -2.95
N LEU A 184 28.97 -23.98 -3.68
CA LEU A 184 29.21 -25.32 -3.14
C LEU A 184 30.17 -25.32 -1.94
N GLY A 185 31.20 -24.46 -1.94
CA GLY A 185 32.15 -24.33 -0.83
C GLY A 185 31.45 -23.91 0.45
N ASN A 186 30.60 -22.88 0.39
CA ASN A 186 29.80 -22.42 1.53
C ASN A 186 28.90 -23.53 2.08
N ARG A 187 28.22 -24.29 1.19
CA ARG A 187 27.36 -25.40 1.62
C ARG A 187 28.16 -26.56 2.22
N ASN A 188 29.35 -26.85 1.71
CA ASN A 188 30.23 -27.86 2.29
C ASN A 188 30.76 -27.48 3.68
N ILE A 189 31.02 -26.19 3.92
CA ILE A 189 31.37 -25.68 5.25
C ILE A 189 30.20 -25.94 6.22
N ALA A 190 28.97 -25.59 5.83
CA ALA A 190 27.80 -25.88 6.65
C ALA A 190 27.62 -27.39 6.95
N GLU A 191 27.77 -28.24 5.93
CA GLU A 191 27.72 -29.69 6.13
C GLU A 191 28.77 -30.15 7.14
N ALA A 192 30.02 -29.73 6.98
CA ALA A 192 31.11 -30.12 7.87
C ALA A 192 30.88 -29.65 9.31
N MET A 193 30.37 -28.43 9.52
CA MET A 193 30.02 -27.93 10.85
C MET A 193 28.95 -28.78 11.53
N ILE A 194 27.88 -29.12 10.80
CA ILE A 194 26.80 -29.97 11.32
C ILE A 194 27.30 -31.39 11.59
N ASP A 195 28.14 -31.95 10.72
CA ASP A 195 28.70 -33.29 10.87
C ASP A 195 29.60 -33.42 12.12
N VAL A 196 30.45 -32.41 12.37
CA VAL A 196 31.34 -32.39 13.54
C VAL A 196 30.56 -32.21 14.84
N LEU A 197 29.53 -31.35 14.85
CA LEU A 197 28.76 -31.08 16.06
C LEU A 197 27.63 -32.09 16.30
N GLY A 198 27.18 -32.79 15.26
CA GLY A 198 26.14 -33.81 15.34
C GLY A 198 24.76 -33.28 15.80
N GLN A 199 24.51 -31.97 15.69
CA GLN A 199 23.26 -31.33 16.14
C GLN A 199 22.75 -30.31 15.12
N PRO A 200 21.45 -29.97 15.11
CA PRO A 200 20.93 -28.88 14.29
C PRO A 200 21.57 -27.54 14.65
N LEU A 201 21.84 -26.70 13.65
CA LEU A 201 22.49 -25.40 13.84
C LEU A 201 21.66 -24.26 13.23
N PRO A 202 21.55 -23.11 13.90
CA PRO A 202 20.93 -21.94 13.30
C PRO A 202 21.78 -21.38 12.17
N THR A 203 21.13 -20.77 11.18
CA THR A 203 21.79 -20.12 10.02
C THR A 203 22.88 -19.15 10.45
N SER A 204 22.64 -18.39 11.52
CA SER A 204 23.61 -17.43 12.06
C SER A 204 24.90 -18.07 12.57
N GLU A 205 24.86 -19.33 13.01
CA GLU A 205 26.05 -20.06 13.43
C GLU A 205 26.85 -20.52 12.22
N LEU A 206 26.16 -21.12 11.22
CA LEU A 206 26.78 -21.59 9.99
C LEU A 206 27.49 -20.46 9.23
N MET A 207 26.85 -19.29 9.17
CA MET A 207 27.38 -18.11 8.48
C MET A 207 28.71 -17.58 9.05
N LYS A 208 29.09 -17.93 10.28
CA LYS A 208 30.34 -17.44 10.88
C LYS A 208 31.59 -17.98 10.18
N GLU A 209 31.51 -19.20 9.69
CA GLU A 209 32.62 -19.90 9.04
C GLU A 209 32.52 -19.86 7.51
N MET A 210 31.38 -19.44 6.95
CA MET A 210 31.22 -19.28 5.50
C MET A 210 31.94 -18.02 4.99
N GLU A 211 32.58 -18.12 3.83
CA GLU A 211 33.23 -16.99 3.15
C GLU A 211 32.21 -16.15 2.37
N LEU A 212 31.32 -15.47 3.11
CA LEU A 212 30.25 -14.66 2.54
C LEU A 212 30.66 -13.17 2.38
N PRO A 213 30.09 -12.45 1.39
CA PRO A 213 30.30 -11.01 1.24
C PRO A 213 29.88 -10.24 2.51
N LYS A 214 30.82 -9.47 3.09
CA LYS A 214 30.61 -8.77 4.37
C LYS A 214 29.88 -7.44 4.24
N GLU A 215 29.83 -6.87 3.04
CA GLU A 215 29.23 -5.55 2.76
C GLU A 215 27.74 -5.65 2.40
N THR A 216 27.17 -6.85 2.34
CA THR A 216 25.76 -7.06 1.99
C THR A 216 24.86 -6.93 3.21
N ASN A 217 23.61 -6.49 2.99
CA ASN A 217 22.57 -6.49 4.00
C ASN A 217 22.44 -7.88 4.65
N LYS A 218 22.53 -7.93 5.99
CA LYS A 218 22.50 -9.17 6.76
C LYS A 218 21.20 -9.97 6.58
N GLU A 219 20.06 -9.30 6.41
CA GLU A 219 18.77 -9.97 6.17
C GLU A 219 18.76 -10.69 4.82
N VAL A 220 19.22 -10.02 3.77
CA VAL A 220 19.39 -10.63 2.43
C VAL A 220 20.36 -11.80 2.51
N LEU A 221 21.51 -11.62 3.15
CA LEU A 221 22.51 -12.68 3.26
C LEU A 221 21.98 -13.91 4.01
N THR A 222 21.30 -13.69 5.15
CA THR A 222 20.71 -14.78 5.93
C THR A 222 19.62 -15.51 5.13
N PHE A 223 18.80 -14.77 4.40
CA PHE A 223 17.77 -15.32 3.53
C PHE A 223 18.37 -16.15 2.40
N SER A 224 19.42 -15.66 1.72
CA SER A 224 20.09 -16.40 0.66
C SER A 224 20.71 -17.70 1.15
N VAL A 225 21.28 -17.73 2.35
CA VAL A 225 21.78 -18.98 2.97
C VAL A 225 20.62 -19.95 3.24
N ASN A 226 19.52 -19.47 3.81
CA ASN A 226 18.35 -20.32 4.05
C ASN A 226 17.78 -20.91 2.76
N VAL A 227 17.61 -20.10 1.72
CA VAL A 227 17.15 -20.55 0.40
C VAL A 227 18.12 -21.58 -0.18
N ALA A 228 19.43 -21.33 -0.11
CA ALA A 228 20.44 -22.23 -0.65
C ALA A 228 20.49 -23.57 0.07
N LEU A 229 20.31 -23.59 1.40
CA LEU A 229 20.25 -24.83 2.17
C LEU A 229 18.92 -25.56 1.98
N ALA A 230 17.80 -24.84 1.85
CA ALA A 230 16.49 -25.42 1.53
C ALA A 230 16.48 -26.15 0.18
N ARG A 231 17.22 -25.61 -0.81
CA ARG A 231 17.37 -26.17 -2.16
C ARG A 231 18.37 -27.32 -2.24
N ASP A 232 19.16 -27.57 -1.20
CA ASP A 232 20.21 -28.60 -1.20
C ASP A 232 19.71 -29.85 -0.46
N GLU A 233 19.54 -30.96 -1.18
CA GLU A 233 18.93 -32.21 -0.72
C GLU A 233 19.64 -32.86 0.48
N ARG A 234 20.86 -32.42 0.84
CA ARG A 234 21.57 -32.91 2.03
C ARG A 234 20.96 -32.38 3.31
N PHE A 235 20.36 -31.19 3.28
CA PHE A 235 19.93 -30.45 4.44
C PHE A 235 18.41 -30.54 4.63
N TYR A 236 17.99 -30.40 5.88
CA TYR A 236 16.60 -30.11 6.21
C TYR A 236 16.51 -29.12 7.37
N ASN A 237 15.41 -28.40 7.43
CA ASN A 237 15.09 -27.53 8.57
C ASN A 237 14.40 -28.37 9.67
N ALA A 238 15.09 -28.55 10.80
CA ALA A 238 14.59 -29.18 12.02
C ALA A 238 13.87 -28.21 12.97
N GLY A 239 13.91 -26.90 12.66
CA GLY A 239 13.23 -25.83 13.40
C GLY A 239 11.94 -25.39 12.72
N ASP A 240 11.49 -24.18 13.04
CA ASP A 240 10.42 -23.50 12.30
C ASP A 240 11.01 -22.58 11.21
N GLU A 241 10.17 -22.06 10.31
CA GLU A 241 10.60 -21.22 9.20
C GLU A 241 11.11 -19.84 9.64
N LYS A 242 10.68 -19.35 10.80
CA LYS A 242 11.11 -18.05 11.35
C LYS A 242 12.45 -18.17 12.09
N SER A 243 12.72 -19.36 12.63
CA SER A 243 13.89 -19.71 13.43
C SER A 243 14.51 -21.03 12.93
N PRO A 244 15.00 -21.07 11.68
CA PRO A 244 15.49 -22.30 11.07
C PRO A 244 16.65 -22.92 11.84
N GLN A 245 16.63 -24.24 11.94
CA GLN A 245 17.67 -25.08 12.52
C GLN A 245 18.07 -26.12 11.46
N TRP A 246 19.21 -25.93 10.81
CA TRP A 246 19.65 -26.80 9.72
C TRP A 246 20.33 -28.05 10.24
N HIS A 247 19.93 -29.21 9.71
CA HIS A 247 20.55 -30.49 10.00
C HIS A 247 20.71 -31.33 8.74
N LEU A 248 21.44 -32.45 8.82
CA LEU A 248 21.72 -33.32 7.68
C LEU A 248 20.79 -34.54 7.65
N HIS A 249 20.20 -34.83 6.50
CA HIS A 249 19.31 -35.98 6.33
C HIS A 249 19.97 -37.31 6.69
N ARG A 250 21.27 -37.46 6.42
CA ARG A 250 22.04 -38.69 6.70
C ARG A 250 22.34 -38.95 8.17
N LEU A 251 22.13 -37.96 9.04
CA LEU A 251 22.35 -38.06 10.50
C LEU A 251 21.04 -38.32 11.27
N LYS A 252 19.92 -38.45 10.56
CA LYS A 252 18.63 -38.82 11.15
C LYS A 252 18.62 -40.26 11.67
#